data_AF-A0A0M8Z4Z2-F1
#
_entry.id   AF-A0A0M8Z4Z2-F1
#
_cell.length_a   1.000
_cell.length_b   1.000
_cell.length_c   1.000
_cell.angle_alpha   90.00
_cell.angle_beta   90.00
_cell.angle_gamma   90.00
#
_symmetry.space_group_name_H-M   'P 1'
#
loop_
_entity.id
_entity.type
_entity.pdbx_description
1 polymer ?
#
loop_
_entity_poly.entity_id
_entity_poly.type
_entity_poly.pdbx_seq_one_letter_code
_entity_poly.pdbx_strand_id
1 'polypeptide(L)'
;MAALLTWAGLLAGAAGCTGDGGGIGSGIGDMFGKPPAAEDVIRVTPDDGSRAVPPERKLSVRVPDGRLESVKVVRSQDAQETPVPGRISEDGLSWRPDEDRLALAAKYTVDAVALDGGGRRSARHTTFTTKVPEERFIAYVAPENRSVVGTGMIVSLEFNREITHRAAVERAVTVTAEPAVEIRPHWFGKDRLDFRPEEYWKPGTEVTVDLRLRDVEGAKGVYGLQHKKVSFTVGRSQVSRVDALERTMEVRRDGTLLATVPITAGAPTTPTYNGRMVITEMLEVTRMNSRTVGFGGEYDIPDVPHAIRLTSSGTFLHGNYWAPADTFGRANVSHGCVGLRDDKGGGSDTPAGWFFDRSLVGDVVEVVHSKDRTVAPDNGLGGWNMKWQRWKAGSAVK
;
A
#
# COMPACT_ATOMS: atom_id res chain seq x y z
N MET A 1 40.27 23.90 -35.15
CA MET A 1 41.69 23.52 -35.16
C MET A 1 41.79 22.04 -35.47
N ALA A 2 42.61 21.69 -36.45
CA ALA A 2 42.73 20.37 -37.06
C ALA A 2 43.85 19.53 -36.44
N ALA A 3 43.72 18.20 -36.51
CA ALA A 3 44.77 17.15 -36.66
C ALA A 3 44.07 15.78 -36.54
N LEU A 4 43.76 15.01 -37.59
CA LEU A 4 44.58 14.17 -38.49
C LEU A 4 45.45 13.07 -37.80
N LEU A 5 45.02 11.82 -38.06
CA LEU A 5 45.77 10.59 -38.41
C LEU A 5 46.83 10.02 -37.45
N THR A 6 46.72 8.73 -37.11
CA THR A 6 47.54 7.66 -37.73
C THR A 6 47.19 6.26 -37.22
N TRP A 7 47.24 5.30 -38.14
CA TRP A 7 47.05 3.87 -37.99
C TRP A 7 48.45 3.23 -37.91
N ALA A 8 48.71 2.33 -36.96
CA ALA A 8 49.91 1.49 -36.96
C ALA A 8 49.56 0.12 -36.37
N GLY A 9 49.70 -0.92 -37.21
CA GLY A 9 49.53 -2.31 -36.82
C GLY A 9 50.75 -2.86 -36.09
N LEU A 10 50.51 -3.92 -35.32
CA LEU A 10 51.55 -4.89 -34.97
C LEU A 10 51.02 -6.30 -35.25
N LEU A 11 51.53 -6.87 -36.34
CA LEU A 11 51.60 -8.30 -36.59
C LEU A 11 52.83 -8.83 -35.86
N ALA A 12 52.65 -9.81 -34.98
CA ALA A 12 53.73 -10.68 -34.53
C ALA A 12 53.31 -12.13 -34.78
N GLY A 13 53.89 -12.72 -35.82
CA GLY A 13 53.89 -14.16 -36.04
C GLY A 13 55.05 -14.80 -35.27
N ALA A 14 54.83 -16.01 -34.78
CA ALA A 14 55.88 -16.98 -34.53
C ALA A 14 55.36 -18.37 -34.94
N ALA A 15 56.13 -18.99 -35.84
CA ALA A 15 56.13 -20.41 -36.18
C ALA A 15 56.10 -21.28 -34.90
N GLY A 16 55.49 -22.46 -34.87
CA GLY A 16 55.52 -23.52 -35.86
C GLY A 16 56.20 -24.72 -35.20
N CYS A 17 55.42 -25.75 -34.86
CA CYS A 17 55.92 -27.10 -34.67
C CYS A 17 54.99 -28.04 -35.42
N THR A 18 55.37 -28.32 -36.66
CA THR A 18 54.97 -29.51 -37.41
C THR A 18 55.53 -30.74 -36.70
N GLY A 19 54.63 -31.64 -36.31
CA GLY A 19 54.95 -33.02 -35.97
C GLY A 19 54.06 -33.93 -36.80
N ASP A 20 54.49 -34.20 -38.03
CA ASP A 20 53.93 -35.29 -38.84
C ASP A 20 54.61 -36.59 -38.40
N GLY A 21 53.82 -37.48 -37.82
CA GLY A 21 54.19 -38.85 -37.49
C GLY A 21 52.99 -39.74 -37.81
N GLY A 22 52.91 -40.18 -39.06
CA GLY A 22 51.82 -41.01 -39.57
C GLY A 22 51.87 -42.46 -39.08
N GLY A 23 50.66 -43.02 -38.88
CA GLY A 23 50.37 -44.45 -38.69
C GLY A 23 50.44 -44.88 -37.22
N ILE A 24 49.49 -45.62 -36.63
CA ILE A 24 48.44 -46.51 -37.14
C ILE A 24 47.38 -46.55 -36.02
N GLY A 25 46.11 -46.30 -36.31
CA GLY A 25 45.06 -46.31 -35.28
C GLY A 25 43.70 -45.80 -35.74
N SER A 26 43.25 -46.26 -36.90
CA SER A 26 41.85 -46.15 -37.29
C SER A 26 40.99 -46.92 -36.28
N GLY A 27 39.98 -46.27 -35.67
CA GLY A 27 38.82 -46.99 -35.13
C GLY A 27 38.65 -47.11 -33.61
N ILE A 28 38.83 -46.06 -32.81
CA ILE A 28 38.31 -46.05 -31.41
C ILE A 28 37.55 -44.76 -31.04
N GLY A 29 37.73 -43.66 -31.77
CA GLY A 29 37.06 -42.38 -31.49
C GLY A 29 35.59 -42.28 -31.93
N ASP A 30 35.10 -43.23 -32.73
CA ASP A 30 33.76 -43.16 -33.35
C ASP A 30 32.79 -44.21 -32.77
N MET A 31 33.19 -44.94 -31.72
CA MET A 31 32.32 -45.88 -30.98
C MET A 31 31.61 -45.25 -29.77
N PHE A 32 32.03 -44.05 -29.37
CA PHE A 32 31.35 -43.27 -28.34
C PHE A 32 30.77 -42.03 -29.03
N GLY A 33 29.50 -42.15 -29.46
CA GLY A 33 28.78 -41.02 -30.05
C GLY A 33 28.95 -39.75 -29.21
N LYS A 34 28.96 -38.57 -29.87
CA LYS A 34 29.08 -37.27 -29.20
C LYS A 34 28.23 -37.24 -27.92
N PRO A 35 28.76 -36.75 -26.78
CA PRO A 35 27.96 -36.56 -25.58
C PRO A 35 26.67 -35.83 -25.96
N PRO A 36 25.49 -36.32 -25.54
CA PRO A 36 24.23 -35.65 -25.85
C PRO A 36 24.31 -34.20 -25.39
N ALA A 37 23.73 -33.29 -26.17
CA ALA A 37 23.73 -31.90 -25.78
C ALA A 37 22.97 -31.77 -24.44
N ALA A 38 23.39 -30.86 -23.56
CA ALA A 38 22.77 -30.72 -22.24
C ALA A 38 21.24 -30.46 -22.32
N GLU A 39 20.80 -29.87 -23.43
CA GLU A 39 19.40 -29.65 -23.80
C GLU A 39 18.61 -30.94 -24.08
N ASP A 40 19.27 -32.00 -24.56
CA ASP A 40 18.66 -33.32 -24.79
C ASP A 40 18.47 -34.10 -23.48
N VAL A 41 19.31 -33.81 -22.48
CA VAL A 41 19.32 -34.49 -21.17
C VAL A 41 18.41 -33.79 -20.15
N ILE A 42 18.47 -32.46 -20.07
CA ILE A 42 17.72 -31.67 -19.09
C ILE A 42 16.75 -30.77 -19.85
N ARG A 43 15.45 -30.97 -19.67
CA ARG A 43 14.38 -30.13 -20.24
C ARG A 43 13.90 -29.12 -19.20
N VAL A 44 14.06 -27.83 -19.48
CA VAL A 44 13.52 -26.76 -18.64
C VAL A 44 12.34 -26.12 -19.36
N THR A 45 11.24 -25.91 -18.65
CA THR A 45 10.10 -25.12 -19.13
C THR A 45 9.85 -24.01 -18.14
N PRO A 46 9.74 -22.74 -18.53
CA PRO A 46 9.93 -22.18 -19.88
C PRO A 46 11.33 -22.41 -20.49
N ASP A 47 11.42 -22.37 -21.82
CA ASP A 47 12.68 -22.56 -22.54
C ASP A 47 13.65 -21.40 -22.34
N ASP A 48 14.94 -21.64 -22.58
CA ASP A 48 15.98 -20.62 -22.45
C ASP A 48 15.77 -19.46 -23.43
N GLY A 49 15.96 -18.24 -22.92
CA GLY A 49 15.71 -17.00 -23.63
C GLY A 49 14.22 -16.64 -23.80
N SER A 50 13.28 -17.43 -23.29
CA SER A 50 11.85 -17.12 -23.35
C SER A 50 11.56 -15.73 -22.76
N ARG A 51 10.72 -14.95 -23.45
CA ARG A 51 10.33 -13.60 -23.03
C ARG A 51 8.82 -13.50 -22.83
N ALA A 52 8.44 -12.57 -21.95
CA ALA A 52 7.03 -12.27 -21.66
C ALA A 52 6.21 -13.51 -21.28
N VAL A 53 6.83 -14.46 -20.57
CA VAL A 53 6.17 -15.69 -20.12
C VAL A 53 4.95 -15.34 -19.24
N PRO A 54 3.74 -15.82 -19.57
CA PRO A 54 2.55 -15.58 -18.75
C PRO A 54 2.70 -16.15 -17.33
N PRO A 55 2.12 -15.51 -16.30
CA PRO A 55 2.24 -15.97 -14.93
C PRO A 55 1.63 -17.35 -14.68
N GLU A 56 0.70 -17.80 -15.54
CA GLU A 56 0.06 -19.13 -15.49
C GLU A 56 0.91 -20.24 -16.10
N ARG A 57 2.01 -19.91 -16.80
CA ARG A 57 2.91 -20.90 -17.38
C ARG A 57 3.69 -21.60 -16.28
N LYS A 58 3.58 -22.93 -16.22
CA LYS A 58 4.28 -23.73 -15.22
C LYS A 58 5.79 -23.74 -15.45
N LEU A 59 6.54 -23.47 -14.38
CA LEU A 59 7.97 -23.74 -14.32
C LEU A 59 8.21 -25.20 -13.91
N SER A 60 8.98 -25.93 -14.70
CA SER A 60 9.44 -27.28 -14.34
C SER A 60 10.76 -27.61 -14.99
N VAL A 61 11.57 -28.42 -14.30
CA VAL A 61 12.77 -29.06 -14.85
C VAL A 61 12.51 -30.56 -14.91
N ARG A 62 12.84 -31.22 -16.02
CA ARG A 62 12.61 -32.65 -16.22
C ARG A 62 13.80 -33.31 -16.91
N VAL A 63 14.04 -34.57 -16.60
CA VAL A 63 14.97 -35.43 -17.34
C VAL A 63 14.19 -36.61 -17.92
N PRO A 64 14.44 -37.04 -19.16
CA PRO A 64 13.75 -38.18 -19.76
C PRO A 64 14.22 -39.53 -19.20
N ASP A 65 15.46 -39.58 -18.68
CA ASP A 65 16.10 -40.75 -18.08
C ASP A 65 17.14 -40.29 -17.03
N GLY A 66 17.51 -41.19 -16.12
CA GLY A 66 18.42 -40.93 -15.01
C GLY A 66 17.76 -40.18 -13.84
N ARG A 67 18.41 -39.12 -13.33
CA ARG A 67 17.87 -38.32 -12.20
C ARG A 67 18.45 -36.90 -12.13
N LEU A 68 17.66 -35.98 -11.60
CA LEU A 68 18.11 -34.65 -11.18
C LEU A 68 18.94 -34.76 -9.89
N GLU A 69 20.16 -34.21 -9.88
CA GLU A 69 21.00 -34.11 -8.69
C GLU A 69 20.73 -32.81 -7.92
N SER A 70 20.59 -31.71 -8.65
CA SER A 70 20.33 -30.39 -8.04
C SER A 70 19.60 -29.48 -9.01
N VAL A 71 18.68 -28.69 -8.48
CA VAL A 71 18.01 -27.62 -9.20
C VAL A 71 18.00 -26.40 -8.29
N LYS A 72 18.58 -25.30 -8.77
CA LYS A 72 18.56 -23.99 -8.12
C LYS A 72 17.85 -23.02 -9.02
N VAL A 73 16.82 -22.36 -8.48
CA VAL A 73 16.07 -21.34 -9.20
C VAL A 73 16.14 -20.04 -8.42
N VAL A 74 16.52 -18.97 -9.11
CA VAL A 74 16.56 -17.61 -8.56
C VAL A 74 15.63 -16.73 -9.39
N ARG A 75 14.79 -15.98 -8.71
CA ARG A 75 13.97 -14.92 -9.29
C ARG A 75 14.61 -13.58 -8.96
N SER A 76 14.89 -12.78 -9.98
CA SER A 76 15.26 -11.37 -9.87
C SER A 76 14.04 -10.50 -10.19
N GLN A 77 13.57 -9.71 -9.22
CA GLN A 77 12.44 -8.78 -9.34
C GLN A 77 12.74 -7.54 -8.49
N ASP A 78 12.50 -6.34 -9.04
CA ASP A 78 12.76 -5.05 -8.36
C ASP A 78 14.21 -4.93 -7.81
N ALA A 79 15.19 -5.40 -8.59
CA ALA A 79 16.60 -5.46 -8.22
C ALA A 79 16.92 -6.30 -6.96
N GLN A 80 16.02 -7.19 -6.56
CA GLN A 80 16.23 -8.17 -5.49
C GLN A 80 16.26 -9.58 -6.07
N GLU A 81 17.21 -10.39 -5.62
CA GLU A 81 17.29 -11.81 -5.94
C GLU A 81 16.68 -12.63 -4.81
N THR A 82 15.69 -13.46 -5.13
CA THR A 82 15.03 -14.36 -4.19
C THR A 82 15.14 -15.79 -4.71
N PRO A 83 15.66 -16.74 -3.91
CA PRO A 83 15.56 -18.16 -4.23
C PRO A 83 14.10 -18.56 -4.39
N VAL A 84 13.80 -19.39 -5.38
CA VAL A 84 12.46 -19.96 -5.59
C VAL A 84 12.46 -21.36 -4.99
N PRO A 85 11.78 -21.57 -3.83
CA PRO A 85 11.68 -22.88 -3.24
C PRO A 85 10.98 -23.86 -4.18
N GLY A 86 11.43 -25.10 -4.15
CA GLY A 86 10.82 -26.18 -4.93
C GLY A 86 11.43 -27.52 -4.58
N ARG A 87 10.83 -28.58 -5.12
CA ARG A 87 11.16 -29.97 -4.78
C ARG A 87 11.41 -30.80 -6.02
N ILE A 88 12.43 -31.66 -5.93
CA ILE A 88 12.62 -32.78 -6.85
C ILE A 88 11.61 -33.87 -6.45
N SER A 89 10.94 -34.47 -7.43
CA SER A 89 10.02 -35.59 -7.23
C SER A 89 10.74 -36.83 -6.68
N GLU A 90 10.00 -37.72 -6.03
CA GLU A 90 10.57 -38.93 -5.42
C GLU A 90 11.26 -39.85 -6.43
N ASP A 91 10.75 -39.88 -7.67
CA ASP A 91 11.36 -40.60 -8.79
C ASP A 91 12.65 -39.94 -9.31
N GLY A 92 13.00 -38.73 -8.84
CA GLY A 92 14.18 -37.98 -9.28
C GLY A 92 14.06 -37.36 -10.68
N LEU A 93 12.94 -37.54 -11.38
CA LEU A 93 12.82 -37.21 -12.81
C LEU A 93 12.35 -35.77 -13.06
N SER A 94 11.79 -35.09 -12.05
CA SER A 94 11.27 -33.73 -12.22
C SER A 94 11.50 -32.85 -11.01
N TRP A 95 11.57 -31.54 -11.23
CA TRP A 95 11.54 -30.52 -10.19
C TRP A 95 10.43 -29.53 -10.47
N ARG A 96 9.75 -29.08 -9.42
CA ARG A 96 8.71 -28.03 -9.49
C ARG A 96 8.86 -27.05 -8.34
N PRO A 97 8.54 -25.76 -8.56
CA PRO A 97 8.46 -24.78 -7.49
C PRO A 97 7.32 -25.13 -6.52
N ASP A 98 7.42 -24.65 -5.29
CA ASP A 98 6.34 -24.78 -4.29
C ASP A 98 5.11 -23.92 -4.64
N GLU A 99 5.33 -22.82 -5.35
CA GLU A 99 4.29 -21.96 -5.90
C GLU A 99 4.18 -22.17 -7.42
N ASP A 100 2.97 -22.49 -7.89
CA ASP A 100 2.73 -22.77 -9.32
C ASP A 100 2.79 -21.51 -10.22
N ARG A 101 2.57 -20.32 -9.65
CA ARG A 101 2.43 -19.07 -10.39
C ARG A 101 3.77 -18.34 -10.48
N LEU A 102 4.13 -17.91 -11.68
CA LEU A 102 5.32 -17.07 -11.87
C LEU A 102 5.05 -15.62 -11.46
N ALA A 103 6.05 -14.99 -10.85
CA ALA A 103 6.03 -13.56 -10.56
C ALA A 103 6.06 -12.74 -11.86
N LEU A 104 5.44 -11.57 -11.86
CA LEU A 104 5.39 -10.69 -13.03
C LEU A 104 6.62 -9.78 -13.09
N ALA A 105 6.98 -9.30 -14.28
CA ALA A 105 8.11 -8.41 -14.49
C ALA A 105 9.40 -8.89 -13.80
N ALA A 106 9.67 -10.19 -13.87
CA ALA A 106 10.81 -10.83 -13.22
C ALA A 106 11.68 -11.56 -14.25
N LYS A 107 12.95 -11.71 -13.92
CA LYS A 107 13.87 -12.62 -14.60
C LYS A 107 14.07 -13.85 -13.72
N TYR A 108 13.91 -15.03 -14.29
CA TYR A 108 14.25 -16.28 -13.64
C TYR A 108 15.56 -16.83 -14.19
N THR A 109 16.38 -17.37 -13.31
CA THR A 109 17.60 -18.12 -13.62
C THR A 109 17.45 -19.51 -13.02
N VAL A 110 17.64 -20.54 -13.84
CA VAL A 110 17.52 -21.95 -13.48
C VAL A 110 18.85 -22.62 -13.77
N ASP A 111 19.49 -23.12 -12.72
CA ASP A 111 20.69 -23.94 -12.79
C ASP A 111 20.34 -25.37 -12.38
N ALA A 112 20.44 -26.30 -13.32
CA ALA A 112 20.11 -27.70 -13.10
C ALA A 112 21.30 -28.61 -13.40
N VAL A 113 21.46 -29.64 -12.59
CA VAL A 113 22.45 -30.70 -12.78
C VAL A 113 21.75 -32.05 -12.70
N ALA A 114 22.04 -32.93 -13.65
CA ALA A 114 21.46 -34.26 -13.75
C ALA A 114 22.50 -35.32 -14.10
N LEU A 115 22.16 -36.57 -13.82
CA LEU A 115 22.83 -37.75 -14.34
C LEU A 115 21.88 -38.46 -15.30
N ASP A 116 22.36 -38.91 -16.45
CA ASP A 116 21.60 -39.77 -17.35
C ASP A 116 21.57 -41.25 -16.86
N GLY A 117 20.84 -42.12 -17.55
CA GLY A 117 20.76 -43.55 -17.22
C GLY A 117 22.11 -44.29 -17.30
N GLY A 118 23.10 -43.71 -17.99
CA GLY A 118 24.48 -44.20 -18.06
C GLY A 118 25.40 -43.61 -16.98
N GLY A 119 24.87 -42.78 -16.07
CA GLY A 119 25.64 -42.13 -15.00
C GLY A 119 26.49 -40.95 -15.46
N ARG A 120 26.31 -40.43 -16.68
CA ARG A 120 27.02 -39.25 -17.18
C ARG A 120 26.36 -37.99 -16.65
N ARG A 121 27.17 -37.06 -16.16
CA ARG A 121 26.72 -35.81 -15.56
C ARG A 121 26.57 -34.70 -16.60
N SER A 122 25.44 -34.01 -16.57
CA SER A 122 25.13 -32.87 -17.42
C SER A 122 24.65 -31.70 -16.56
N ALA A 123 24.98 -30.48 -17.00
CA ALA A 123 24.52 -29.25 -16.36
C ALA A 123 23.85 -28.35 -17.40
N ARG A 124 22.77 -27.67 -17.01
CA ARG A 124 22.04 -26.73 -17.86
C ARG A 124 21.78 -25.44 -17.08
N HIS A 125 22.16 -24.33 -17.71
CA HIS A 125 21.79 -22.98 -17.30
C HIS A 125 20.64 -22.51 -18.19
N THR A 126 19.63 -21.86 -17.63
CA THR A 126 18.47 -21.38 -18.38
C THR A 126 17.95 -20.10 -17.76
N THR A 127 17.64 -19.12 -18.60
CA THR A 127 17.06 -17.86 -18.18
C THR A 127 15.80 -17.54 -18.98
N PHE A 128 14.81 -16.95 -18.32
CA PHE A 128 13.62 -16.44 -19.00
C PHE A 128 13.06 -15.22 -18.28
N THR A 129 12.28 -14.40 -18.99
CA THR A 129 11.59 -13.24 -18.41
C THR A 129 10.09 -13.41 -18.47
N THR A 130 9.42 -12.96 -17.42
CA THR A 130 7.95 -13.03 -17.30
C THR A 130 7.29 -11.78 -17.84
N LYS A 131 5.98 -11.89 -18.11
CA LYS A 131 5.16 -10.79 -18.60
C LYS A 131 5.30 -9.56 -17.71
N VAL A 132 5.51 -8.39 -18.33
CA VAL A 132 5.45 -7.08 -17.67
C VAL A 132 4.04 -6.52 -17.87
N PRO A 133 3.26 -6.35 -16.80
CA PRO A 133 1.98 -5.63 -16.88
C PRO A 133 2.17 -4.20 -17.37
N GLU A 134 1.32 -3.81 -18.31
CA GLU A 134 1.24 -2.44 -18.83
C GLU A 134 0.67 -1.49 -17.79
N GLU A 135 -0.27 -1.99 -16.97
CA GLU A 135 -1.02 -1.20 -16.01
C GLU A 135 -0.77 -1.65 -14.57
N ARG A 136 -0.55 -0.66 -13.70
CA ARG A 136 -0.26 -0.86 -12.29
C ARG A 136 -1.16 -0.02 -11.40
N PHE A 137 -1.47 -0.54 -10.21
CA PHE A 137 -2.11 0.22 -9.15
C PHE A 137 -1.26 0.24 -7.87
N ILE A 138 -1.47 1.27 -7.07
CA ILE A 138 -0.93 1.43 -5.72
C ILE A 138 -2.05 1.85 -4.77
N ALA A 139 -1.84 1.61 -3.48
CA ALA A 139 -2.62 2.15 -2.38
C ALA A 139 -1.81 3.24 -1.65
N TYR A 140 -2.46 4.37 -1.41
CA TYR A 140 -2.07 5.37 -0.41
C TYR A 140 -2.64 4.91 0.93
N VAL A 141 -1.77 4.75 1.93
CA VAL A 141 -2.15 4.21 3.24
C VAL A 141 -2.19 5.33 4.26
N ALA A 142 -3.28 5.42 5.00
CA ALA A 142 -3.39 6.21 6.20
C ALA A 142 -3.75 5.29 7.39
N PRO A 143 -3.16 5.49 8.59
CA PRO A 143 -2.16 6.52 8.91
C PRO A 143 -0.75 6.18 8.37
N GLU A 144 0.17 7.13 8.49
CA GLU A 144 1.57 6.97 8.08
C GLU A 144 2.35 6.01 8.98
N ASN A 145 3.44 5.45 8.44
CA ASN A 145 4.29 4.52 9.17
C ASN A 145 5.00 5.19 10.36
N ARG A 146 4.93 4.55 11.52
CA ARG A 146 5.46 4.97 12.83
C ARG A 146 4.80 6.22 13.39
N SER A 147 3.60 6.58 12.91
CA SER A 147 2.81 7.66 13.49
C SER A 147 2.17 7.25 14.82
N VAL A 148 1.80 8.24 15.63
CA VAL A 148 0.95 8.08 16.81
C VAL A 148 -0.38 8.77 16.52
N VAL A 149 -1.48 8.05 16.69
CA VAL A 149 -2.83 8.51 16.31
C VAL A 149 -3.83 8.39 17.45
N GLY A 150 -4.94 9.12 17.37
CA GLY A 150 -6.06 9.00 18.31
C GLY A 150 -6.85 7.70 18.15
N THR A 151 -7.67 7.39 19.15
CA THR A 151 -8.42 6.12 19.26
C THR A 151 -9.50 5.93 18.19
N GLY A 152 -9.89 6.98 17.48
CA GLY A 152 -10.86 6.93 16.39
C GLY A 152 -10.25 6.63 15.02
N MET A 153 -8.93 6.45 14.91
CA MET A 153 -8.29 6.27 13.61
C MET A 153 -8.86 5.06 12.85
N ILE A 154 -9.17 5.23 11.57
CA ILE A 154 -9.55 4.15 10.67
C ILE A 154 -8.39 3.95 9.69
N VAL A 155 -7.93 2.71 9.53
CA VAL A 155 -6.92 2.43 8.49
C VAL A 155 -7.61 2.55 7.15
N SER A 156 -7.13 3.45 6.28
CA SER A 156 -7.69 3.69 4.96
C SER A 156 -6.67 3.38 3.88
N LEU A 157 -7.11 2.67 2.85
CA LEU A 157 -6.37 2.42 1.62
C LEU A 157 -7.12 3.08 0.46
N GLU A 158 -6.57 4.17 -0.05
CA GLU A 158 -7.07 4.82 -1.26
C GLU A 158 -6.24 4.36 -2.46
N PHE A 159 -6.90 3.73 -3.43
CA PHE A 159 -6.26 3.23 -4.63
C PHE A 159 -6.24 4.29 -5.72
N ASN A 160 -5.14 4.40 -6.46
CA ASN A 160 -5.04 5.33 -7.60
C ASN A 160 -5.86 4.88 -8.83
N ARG A 161 -6.55 3.75 -8.74
CA ARG A 161 -7.36 3.12 -9.79
C ARG A 161 -8.54 2.38 -9.18
N GLU A 162 -9.62 2.23 -9.96
CA GLU A 162 -10.76 1.39 -9.59
C GLU A 162 -10.33 -0.09 -9.42
N ILE A 163 -10.83 -0.72 -8.36
CA ILE A 163 -10.62 -2.12 -8.04
C ILE A 163 -11.90 -2.91 -8.29
N THR A 164 -11.89 -3.76 -9.31
CA THR A 164 -13.01 -4.65 -9.65
C THR A 164 -12.83 -6.05 -9.05
N HIS A 165 -11.60 -6.52 -8.86
CA HIS A 165 -11.26 -7.79 -8.21
C HIS A 165 -11.05 -7.60 -6.68
N ARG A 166 -12.05 -7.02 -6.01
CA ARG A 166 -11.96 -6.61 -4.61
C ARG A 166 -11.54 -7.73 -3.66
N ALA A 167 -12.10 -8.92 -3.81
CA ALA A 167 -11.76 -10.06 -2.95
C ALA A 167 -10.30 -10.51 -3.10
N ALA A 168 -9.65 -10.28 -4.24
CA ALA A 168 -8.22 -10.58 -4.41
C ALA A 168 -7.37 -9.54 -3.68
N VAL A 169 -7.69 -8.26 -3.84
CA VAL A 169 -7.01 -7.15 -3.17
C VAL A 169 -7.19 -7.21 -1.66
N GLU A 170 -8.40 -7.47 -1.18
CA GLU A 170 -8.70 -7.54 0.24
C GLU A 170 -7.94 -8.68 0.95
N ARG A 171 -7.85 -9.89 0.34
CA ARG A 171 -7.03 -10.99 0.90
C ARG A 171 -5.53 -10.68 0.95
N ALA A 172 -5.08 -9.79 0.07
CA ALA A 172 -3.70 -9.37 0.00
C ALA A 172 -3.35 -8.29 1.05
N VAL A 173 -4.34 -7.76 1.76
CA VAL A 173 -4.15 -6.81 2.84
C VAL A 173 -4.46 -7.48 4.17
N THR A 174 -3.50 -7.44 5.09
CA THR A 174 -3.73 -7.91 6.46
C THR A 174 -3.58 -6.75 7.42
N VAL A 175 -4.58 -6.49 8.26
CA VAL A 175 -4.47 -5.53 9.37
C VAL A 175 -4.54 -6.30 10.68
N THR A 176 -3.53 -6.15 11.52
CA THR A 176 -3.37 -6.83 12.80
C THR A 176 -3.15 -5.81 13.91
N ALA A 177 -3.46 -6.19 15.15
CA ALA A 177 -3.31 -5.32 16.30
C ALA A 177 -2.82 -6.10 17.53
N GLU A 178 -2.09 -5.41 18.39
CA GLU A 178 -1.64 -5.88 19.69
C GLU A 178 -2.00 -4.84 20.76
N PRO A 179 -2.88 -5.15 21.73
CA PRO A 179 -3.60 -6.41 21.92
C PRO A 179 -4.56 -6.76 20.77
N ALA A 180 -4.77 -8.05 20.55
CA ALA A 180 -5.62 -8.54 19.45
C ALA A 180 -7.08 -8.09 19.59
N VAL A 181 -7.65 -7.62 18.48
CA VAL A 181 -9.07 -7.26 18.33
C VAL A 181 -9.54 -7.65 16.93
N GLU A 182 -10.83 -7.98 16.79
CA GLU A 182 -11.43 -8.23 15.47
C GLU A 182 -11.40 -6.94 14.63
N ILE A 183 -10.73 -6.98 13.49
CA ILE A 183 -10.65 -5.88 12.53
C ILE A 183 -11.32 -6.34 11.24
N ARG A 184 -12.19 -5.51 10.68
CA ARG A 184 -12.95 -5.85 9.46
C ARG A 184 -12.78 -4.81 8.36
N PRO A 185 -12.63 -5.25 7.09
CA PRO A 185 -12.62 -4.37 5.94
C PRO A 185 -14.03 -3.84 5.62
N HIS A 186 -14.08 -2.67 4.98
CA HIS A 186 -15.25 -2.14 4.32
C HIS A 186 -14.85 -1.37 3.07
N TRP A 187 -15.44 -1.72 1.92
CA TRP A 187 -15.24 -0.98 0.69
C TRP A 187 -16.17 0.24 0.61
N PHE A 188 -15.59 1.40 0.38
CA PHE A 188 -16.29 2.61 -0.03
C PHE A 188 -16.02 2.90 -1.51
N GLY A 189 -17.05 3.28 -2.25
CA GLY A 189 -16.91 3.59 -3.67
C GLY A 189 -16.29 2.43 -4.45
N LYS A 190 -15.31 2.75 -5.30
CA LYS A 190 -14.64 1.82 -6.23
C LYS A 190 -13.16 1.59 -5.92
N ASP A 191 -12.62 2.39 -5.02
CA ASP A 191 -11.19 2.68 -4.91
C ASP A 191 -10.79 2.99 -3.46
N ARG A 192 -11.66 2.79 -2.47
CA ARG A 192 -11.31 2.95 -1.06
C ARG A 192 -11.68 1.72 -0.23
N LEU A 193 -10.72 1.24 0.55
CA LEU A 193 -10.87 0.12 1.48
C LEU A 193 -10.44 0.53 2.88
N ASP A 194 -11.39 0.52 3.81
CA ASP A 194 -11.15 0.93 5.20
C ASP A 194 -11.16 -0.28 6.14
N PHE A 195 -10.42 -0.19 7.23
CA PHE A 195 -10.39 -1.19 8.30
C PHE A 195 -10.54 -0.54 9.66
N ARG A 196 -11.43 -1.11 10.48
CA ARG A 196 -11.54 -0.77 11.90
C ARG A 196 -12.08 -1.94 12.73
N PRO A 197 -11.87 -1.91 14.05
CA PRO A 197 -12.62 -2.72 15.00
C PRO A 197 -14.05 -2.19 15.20
N GLU A 198 -14.87 -2.96 15.92
CA GLU A 198 -16.27 -2.61 16.22
C GLU A 198 -16.37 -1.30 17.03
N GLU A 199 -15.56 -1.21 18.08
CA GLU A 199 -15.42 -0.06 18.99
C GLU A 199 -14.10 0.67 18.74
N TYR A 200 -13.92 1.87 19.30
CA TYR A 200 -12.65 2.60 19.21
C TYR A 200 -11.46 1.77 19.71
N TRP A 201 -10.30 2.04 19.13
CA TRP A 201 -9.05 1.39 19.54
C TRP A 201 -8.75 1.66 21.02
N LYS A 202 -8.17 0.67 21.69
CA LYS A 202 -7.65 0.88 23.05
C LYS A 202 -6.34 1.68 23.00
N PRO A 203 -6.13 2.67 23.89
CA PRO A 203 -4.84 3.32 24.01
C PRO A 203 -3.68 2.34 24.20
N GLY A 204 -2.55 2.61 23.54
CA GLY A 204 -1.36 1.76 23.52
C GLY A 204 -1.43 0.58 22.53
N THR A 205 -2.50 0.46 21.73
CA THR A 205 -2.58 -0.59 20.70
C THR A 205 -1.58 -0.33 19.59
N GLU A 206 -0.73 -1.32 19.28
CA GLU A 206 0.12 -1.32 18.10
C GLU A 206 -0.64 -1.96 16.94
N VAL A 207 -0.74 -1.27 15.80
CA VAL A 207 -1.45 -1.74 14.61
C VAL A 207 -0.46 -1.91 13.47
N THR A 208 -0.51 -3.06 12.79
CA THR A 208 0.32 -3.35 11.61
C THR A 208 -0.55 -3.67 10.40
N VAL A 209 -0.30 -2.94 9.32
CA VAL A 209 -0.88 -3.11 7.98
C VAL A 209 0.16 -3.74 7.07
N ASP A 210 -0.09 -4.96 6.63
CA ASP A 210 0.74 -5.69 5.67
C ASP A 210 0.07 -5.65 4.30
N LEU A 211 0.68 -4.91 3.38
CA LEU A 211 0.23 -4.79 1.98
C LEU A 211 1.03 -5.76 1.12
N ARG A 212 0.40 -6.86 0.71
CA ARG A 212 0.97 -7.86 -0.19
C ARG A 212 0.37 -7.75 -1.59
N LEU A 213 0.26 -6.53 -2.09
CA LEU A 213 -0.41 -6.20 -3.36
C LEU A 213 0.43 -6.53 -4.59
N ARG A 214 1.73 -6.77 -4.43
CA ARG A 214 2.62 -7.08 -5.55
C ARG A 214 2.10 -8.30 -6.31
N ASP A 215 1.93 -8.11 -7.61
CA ASP A 215 1.44 -9.12 -8.56
C ASP A 215 0.00 -9.62 -8.29
N VAL A 216 -0.74 -8.94 -7.40
CA VAL A 216 -2.19 -9.14 -7.22
C VAL A 216 -2.93 -8.39 -8.31
N GLU A 217 -3.82 -9.07 -9.02
CA GLU A 217 -4.64 -8.46 -10.06
C GLU A 217 -5.87 -7.79 -9.44
N GLY A 218 -5.88 -6.45 -9.41
CA GLY A 218 -6.97 -5.64 -8.82
C GLY A 218 -8.08 -5.30 -9.80
N ALA A 219 -7.78 -5.36 -11.10
CA ALA A 219 -8.72 -5.33 -12.20
C ALA A 219 -8.09 -6.08 -13.38
N LYS A 220 -8.87 -6.47 -14.39
CA LYS A 220 -8.37 -7.19 -15.57
C LYS A 220 -7.14 -6.50 -16.17
N GLY A 221 -5.97 -7.17 -16.10
CA GLY A 221 -4.71 -6.67 -16.63
C GLY A 221 -3.99 -5.64 -15.75
N VAL A 222 -4.55 -5.23 -14.62
CA VAL A 222 -4.01 -4.19 -13.72
C VAL A 222 -3.52 -4.83 -12.42
N TYR A 223 -2.22 -4.71 -12.17
CA TYR A 223 -1.55 -5.42 -11.09
C TYR A 223 -0.97 -4.49 -10.03
N GLY A 224 -1.01 -4.91 -8.77
CA GLY A 224 -0.44 -4.13 -7.69
C GLY A 224 1.08 -4.11 -7.75
N LEU A 225 1.66 -3.00 -7.31
CA LEU A 225 3.12 -2.80 -7.30
C LEU A 225 3.74 -3.00 -5.91
N GLN A 226 2.95 -2.82 -4.84
CA GLN A 226 3.46 -2.66 -3.49
C GLN A 226 3.53 -4.00 -2.72
N HIS A 227 4.68 -4.25 -2.10
CA HIS A 227 4.82 -5.18 -0.99
C HIS A 227 5.50 -4.43 0.16
N LYS A 228 4.74 -4.02 1.18
CA LYS A 228 5.27 -3.22 2.30
C LYS A 228 4.47 -3.39 3.57
N LYS A 229 5.12 -3.13 4.71
CA LYS A 229 4.48 -3.04 6.03
C LYS A 229 4.45 -1.59 6.51
N VAL A 230 3.33 -1.22 7.13
CA VAL A 230 3.11 0.05 7.81
C VAL A 230 2.66 -0.28 9.23
N SER A 231 3.29 0.28 10.24
CA SER A 231 2.90 0.11 11.64
C SER A 231 2.67 1.45 12.29
N PHE A 232 1.73 1.55 13.23
CA PHE A 232 1.46 2.79 13.97
C PHE A 232 0.95 2.46 15.37
N THR A 233 1.10 3.43 16.27
CA THR A 233 0.67 3.31 17.67
C THR A 233 -0.60 4.12 17.90
N VAL A 234 -1.58 3.52 18.57
CA VAL A 234 -2.75 4.24 19.08
C VAL A 234 -2.36 4.90 20.39
N GLY A 235 -2.41 6.24 20.43
CA GLY A 235 -2.12 7.04 21.60
C GLY A 235 -3.30 7.12 22.59
N ARG A 236 -3.39 8.26 23.28
CA ARG A 236 -4.45 8.55 24.26
C ARG A 236 -5.84 8.59 23.62
N SER A 237 -6.89 8.44 24.43
CA SER A 237 -8.25 8.68 23.98
C SER A 237 -8.62 10.15 24.15
N GLN A 238 -9.12 10.78 23.08
CA GLN A 238 -9.72 12.11 23.16
C GLN A 238 -10.98 12.18 22.31
N VAL A 239 -12.08 12.59 22.94
CA VAL A 239 -13.37 12.83 22.29
C VAL A 239 -13.82 14.24 22.63
N SER A 240 -14.10 15.03 21.61
CA SER A 240 -14.56 16.41 21.74
C SER A 240 -16.01 16.49 21.30
N ARG A 241 -16.92 16.65 22.26
CA ARG A 241 -18.36 16.72 21.98
C ARG A 241 -18.77 18.17 21.71
N VAL A 242 -19.10 18.47 20.47
CA VAL A 242 -19.64 19.76 20.04
C VAL A 242 -21.16 19.71 20.12
N ASP A 243 -21.72 20.57 20.96
CA ASP A 243 -23.16 20.78 21.03
C ASP A 243 -23.54 22.02 20.23
N ALA A 244 -24.18 21.85 19.08
CA ALA A 244 -24.54 22.96 18.21
C ALA A 244 -25.67 23.82 18.78
N LEU A 245 -26.48 23.29 19.70
CA LEU A 245 -27.57 24.02 20.35
C LEU A 245 -27.02 24.88 21.50
N GLU A 246 -26.19 24.29 22.36
CA GLU A 246 -25.55 24.98 23.50
C GLU A 246 -24.36 25.83 23.06
N ARG A 247 -23.82 25.58 21.86
CA ARG A 247 -22.68 26.29 21.26
C ARG A 247 -21.42 26.15 22.11
N THR A 248 -21.22 24.94 22.63
CA THR A 248 -20.06 24.57 23.43
C THR A 248 -19.41 23.31 22.89
N MET A 249 -18.11 23.17 23.12
CA MET A 249 -17.37 21.94 22.90
C MET A 249 -16.77 21.45 24.22
N GLU A 250 -17.15 20.26 24.63
CA GLU A 250 -16.54 19.58 25.77
C GLU A 250 -15.42 18.67 25.30
N VAL A 251 -14.19 18.98 25.68
CA VAL A 251 -13.01 18.17 25.35
C VAL A 251 -12.77 17.17 26.49
N ARG A 252 -12.96 15.88 26.21
CA ARG A 252 -12.66 14.80 27.16
C ARG A 252 -11.44 14.02 26.73
N ARG A 253 -10.55 13.78 27.70
CA ARG A 253 -9.39 12.92 27.52
C ARG A 253 -9.47 11.79 28.53
N ASP A 254 -9.37 10.56 28.03
CA ASP A 254 -9.48 9.34 28.82
C ASP A 254 -10.74 9.36 29.72
N GLY A 255 -11.85 9.87 29.16
CA GLY A 255 -13.15 10.02 29.85
C GLY A 255 -13.30 11.23 30.77
N THR A 256 -12.21 11.93 31.09
CA THR A 256 -12.22 13.09 32.01
C THR A 256 -12.41 14.40 31.24
N LEU A 257 -13.30 15.29 31.71
CA LEU A 257 -13.48 16.63 31.16
C LEU A 257 -12.21 17.47 31.40
N LEU A 258 -11.57 17.92 30.32
CA LEU A 258 -10.40 18.80 30.38
C LEU A 258 -10.81 20.27 30.29
N ALA A 259 -11.72 20.59 29.37
CA ALA A 259 -12.16 21.94 29.12
C ALA A 259 -13.54 21.95 28.44
N THR A 260 -14.30 23.00 28.72
CA THR A 260 -15.48 23.38 27.95
C THR A 260 -15.16 24.67 27.23
N VAL A 261 -15.22 24.65 25.89
CA VAL A 261 -14.81 25.75 25.03
C VAL A 261 -16.04 26.34 24.33
N PRO A 262 -16.27 27.66 24.35
CA PRO A 262 -17.33 28.27 23.56
C PRO A 262 -17.00 28.19 22.06
N ILE A 263 -17.98 27.82 21.25
CA ILE A 263 -17.81 27.63 19.80
C ILE A 263 -18.82 28.43 18.99
N THR A 264 -18.60 28.51 17.69
CA THR A 264 -19.66 28.81 16.72
C THR A 264 -19.75 27.67 15.71
N ALA A 265 -20.96 27.19 15.41
CA ALA A 265 -21.19 26.14 14.42
C ALA A 265 -21.86 26.70 13.15
N GLY A 266 -22.30 25.80 12.26
CA GLY A 266 -23.01 26.14 11.03
C GLY A 266 -24.31 26.90 11.27
N ALA A 267 -24.52 27.97 10.51
CA ALA A 267 -25.74 28.76 10.53
C ALA A 267 -26.97 27.91 10.16
N PRO A 268 -28.21 28.37 10.47
CA PRO A 268 -29.41 27.60 10.15
C PRO A 268 -29.58 27.20 8.68
N THR A 269 -29.03 27.99 7.75
CA THR A 269 -29.05 27.72 6.29
C THR A 269 -27.93 26.79 5.84
N THR A 270 -26.88 26.65 6.64
CA THR A 270 -25.67 25.86 6.37
C THR A 270 -25.22 25.12 7.64
N PRO A 271 -26.10 24.27 8.21
CA PRO A 271 -25.85 23.66 9.50
C PRO A 271 -24.67 22.68 9.44
N THR A 272 -23.96 22.49 10.56
CA THR A 272 -22.88 21.50 10.67
C THR A 272 -23.45 20.09 10.68
N TYR A 273 -22.80 19.11 10.03
CA TYR A 273 -23.22 17.72 10.14
C TYR A 273 -23.24 17.23 11.60
N ASN A 274 -24.21 16.38 11.93
CA ASN A 274 -24.17 15.61 13.18
C ASN A 274 -23.24 14.39 13.04
N GLY A 275 -22.89 13.76 14.15
CA GLY A 275 -22.19 12.49 14.20
C GLY A 275 -20.70 12.59 14.54
N ARG A 276 -20.03 11.45 14.46
CA ARG A 276 -18.63 11.26 14.84
C ARG A 276 -17.73 11.49 13.64
N MET A 277 -16.88 12.50 13.71
CA MET A 277 -15.89 12.83 12.69
C MET A 277 -14.51 12.64 13.28
N VAL A 278 -13.64 11.95 12.54
CA VAL A 278 -12.27 11.69 12.98
C VAL A 278 -11.36 12.74 12.36
N ILE A 279 -10.43 13.28 13.15
CA ILE A 279 -9.43 14.22 12.65
C ILE A 279 -8.56 13.51 11.61
N THR A 280 -8.58 13.97 10.36
CA THR A 280 -7.78 13.37 9.28
C THR A 280 -6.50 14.16 8.99
N GLU A 281 -6.50 15.45 9.27
CA GLU A 281 -5.42 16.37 8.94
C GLU A 281 -5.43 17.55 9.91
N MET A 282 -4.24 18.05 10.26
CA MET A 282 -4.05 19.23 11.09
C MET A 282 -3.06 20.16 10.40
N LEU A 283 -3.49 21.40 10.17
CA LEU A 283 -2.74 22.43 9.44
C LEU A 283 -2.64 23.68 10.31
N GLU A 284 -1.43 24.16 10.57
CA GLU A 284 -1.21 25.40 11.32
C GLU A 284 -1.92 26.58 10.64
N VAL A 285 -1.88 26.63 9.31
CA VAL A 285 -2.59 27.60 8.48
C VAL A 285 -3.07 26.94 7.19
N THR A 286 -4.27 27.28 6.73
CA THR A 286 -4.75 26.90 5.40
C THR A 286 -5.65 27.97 4.78
N ARG A 287 -5.77 27.95 3.45
CA ARG A 287 -6.75 28.77 2.74
C ARG A 287 -8.05 28.00 2.61
N MET A 288 -9.13 28.54 3.19
CA MET A 288 -10.47 27.98 3.05
C MET A 288 -11.25 28.74 1.98
N ASN A 289 -11.64 28.04 0.91
CA ASN A 289 -12.35 28.63 -0.23
C ASN A 289 -13.66 27.89 -0.48
N SER A 290 -14.79 28.60 -0.38
CA SER A 290 -16.14 28.06 -0.59
C SER A 290 -16.35 27.38 -1.95
N ARG A 291 -15.59 27.78 -2.99
CA ARG A 291 -15.68 27.16 -4.32
C ARG A 291 -15.22 25.72 -4.33
N THR A 292 -14.27 25.35 -3.47
CA THR A 292 -13.73 23.97 -3.44
C THR A 292 -14.68 22.98 -2.78
N VAL A 293 -15.71 23.48 -2.09
CA VAL A 293 -16.69 22.71 -1.32
C VAL A 293 -18.13 22.93 -1.76
N GLY A 294 -18.33 23.60 -2.91
CA GLY A 294 -19.65 23.75 -3.54
C GLY A 294 -20.53 24.88 -2.99
N PHE A 295 -19.99 25.79 -2.17
CA PHE A 295 -20.70 26.97 -1.64
C PHE A 295 -20.50 28.24 -2.48
N GLY A 296 -20.15 28.10 -3.75
CA GLY A 296 -19.96 29.26 -4.63
C GLY A 296 -18.85 30.18 -4.12
N GLY A 297 -19.11 31.49 -4.03
CA GLY A 297 -18.12 32.50 -3.62
C GLY A 297 -18.40 33.13 -2.26
N GLU A 298 -19.10 32.44 -1.36
CA GLU A 298 -19.53 32.97 -0.05
C GLU A 298 -18.36 33.35 0.87
N TYR A 299 -17.23 32.65 0.77
CA TYR A 299 -16.00 32.98 1.47
C TYR A 299 -14.74 32.53 0.73
N ASP A 300 -13.65 33.26 0.97
CA ASP A 300 -12.30 32.93 0.53
C ASP A 300 -11.30 33.54 1.54
N ILE A 301 -10.94 32.75 2.56
CA ILE A 301 -10.12 33.20 3.67
C ILE A 301 -8.71 32.62 3.48
N PRO A 302 -7.69 33.46 3.24
CA PRO A 302 -6.38 32.98 2.81
C PRO A 302 -5.55 32.34 3.92
N ASP A 303 -5.85 32.65 5.18
CA ASP A 303 -4.98 32.43 6.34
C ASP A 303 -5.75 31.92 7.56
N VAL A 304 -6.61 30.90 7.39
CA VAL A 304 -7.33 30.30 8.52
C VAL A 304 -6.35 29.52 9.40
N PRO A 305 -6.15 29.92 10.67
CA PRO A 305 -5.20 29.26 11.57
C PRO A 305 -5.80 28.01 12.22
N HIS A 306 -4.92 27.14 12.73
CA HIS A 306 -5.25 25.97 13.55
C HIS A 306 -6.36 25.10 12.94
N ALA A 307 -6.26 24.84 11.63
CA ALA A 307 -7.29 24.16 10.87
C ALA A 307 -7.18 22.64 11.01
N ILE A 308 -8.25 22.02 11.50
CA ILE A 308 -8.37 20.59 11.76
C ILE A 308 -9.45 20.03 10.83
N ARG A 309 -9.06 19.19 9.88
CA ARG A 309 -10.00 18.59 8.90
C ARG A 309 -10.76 17.43 9.53
N LEU A 310 -12.09 17.46 9.37
CA LEU A 310 -13.01 16.45 9.91
C LEU A 310 -13.72 15.64 8.81
N THR A 311 -13.96 16.25 7.65
CA THR A 311 -14.64 15.59 6.52
C THR A 311 -13.96 15.92 5.19
N SER A 312 -14.09 15.03 4.20
CA SER A 312 -13.58 15.28 2.85
C SER A 312 -14.42 16.34 2.11
N SER A 313 -15.69 16.49 2.47
CA SER A 313 -16.57 17.55 1.96
C SER A 313 -16.30 18.94 2.55
N GLY A 314 -15.30 19.10 3.41
CA GLY A 314 -14.81 20.42 3.84
C GLY A 314 -15.32 20.93 5.19
N THR A 315 -15.80 20.07 6.08
CA THR A 315 -16.01 20.44 7.49
C THR A 315 -14.67 20.50 8.21
N PHE A 316 -14.37 21.65 8.81
CA PHE A 316 -13.22 21.85 9.67
C PHE A 316 -13.64 22.29 11.07
N LEU A 317 -12.76 22.02 12.03
CA LEU A 317 -12.68 22.78 13.27
C LEU A 317 -11.46 23.70 13.18
N HIS A 318 -11.61 24.99 13.40
CA HIS A 318 -10.52 25.93 13.14
C HIS A 318 -10.55 27.19 14.02
N GLY A 319 -9.43 27.91 14.03
CA GLY A 319 -9.35 29.24 14.61
C GLY A 319 -10.09 30.28 13.76
N ASN A 320 -10.81 31.17 14.42
CA ASN A 320 -11.60 32.22 13.81
C ASN A 320 -11.24 33.55 14.49
N TYR A 321 -10.48 34.37 13.77
CA TYR A 321 -10.03 35.68 14.21
C TYR A 321 -10.91 36.83 13.71
N TRP A 322 -11.84 36.55 12.78
CA TRP A 322 -12.65 37.57 12.10
C TRP A 322 -14.03 37.76 12.74
N ALA A 323 -14.56 36.74 13.42
CA ALA A 323 -15.80 36.85 14.15
C ALA A 323 -15.60 37.66 15.44
N PRO A 324 -16.54 38.56 15.81
CA PRO A 324 -16.55 39.21 17.11
C PRO A 324 -16.47 38.19 18.25
N ALA A 325 -15.72 38.51 19.31
CA ALA A 325 -15.46 37.59 20.41
C ALA A 325 -16.73 37.11 21.15
N ASP A 326 -17.80 37.89 21.13
CA ASP A 326 -19.09 37.54 21.70
C ASP A 326 -19.92 36.57 20.84
N THR A 327 -19.49 36.27 19.61
CA THR A 327 -20.13 35.27 18.75
C THR A 327 -20.04 33.87 19.34
N PHE A 328 -18.88 33.53 19.89
CA PHE A 328 -18.57 32.19 20.41
C PHE A 328 -19.41 31.91 21.67
N GLY A 329 -20.13 30.79 21.67
CA GLY A 329 -21.09 30.46 22.72
C GLY A 329 -22.46 31.14 22.59
N ARG A 330 -22.67 32.00 21.58
CA ARG A 330 -23.93 32.75 21.42
C ARG A 330 -24.64 32.53 20.08
N ALA A 331 -23.90 32.43 18.98
CA ALA A 331 -24.48 32.30 17.65
C ALA A 331 -23.74 31.26 16.80
N ASN A 332 -24.48 30.62 15.89
CA ASN A 332 -23.94 29.77 14.84
C ASN A 332 -23.96 30.55 13.53
N VAL A 333 -22.78 30.83 12.98
CA VAL A 333 -22.61 31.74 11.84
C VAL A 333 -21.76 31.16 10.71
N SER A 334 -21.23 29.94 10.85
CA SER A 334 -20.33 29.36 9.85
C SER A 334 -21.09 28.69 8.70
N HIS A 335 -20.34 28.24 7.68
CA HIS A 335 -20.86 27.43 6.56
C HIS A 335 -20.69 25.92 6.82
N GLY A 336 -20.86 25.50 8.09
CA GLY A 336 -20.75 24.11 8.52
C GLY A 336 -19.49 23.79 9.32
N CYS A 337 -18.48 24.65 9.35
CA CYS A 337 -17.31 24.50 10.22
C CYS A 337 -17.62 24.76 11.70
N VAL A 338 -16.77 24.25 12.59
CA VAL A 338 -16.77 24.59 14.01
C VAL A 338 -15.66 25.62 14.26
N GLY A 339 -16.03 26.86 14.56
CA GLY A 339 -15.10 27.94 14.83
C GLY A 339 -14.79 28.08 16.32
N LEU A 340 -13.52 28.23 16.64
CA LEU A 340 -13.00 28.61 17.96
C LEU A 340 -12.42 30.03 17.91
N ARG A 341 -12.50 30.78 19.01
CA ARG A 341 -11.85 32.09 19.08
C ARG A 341 -10.35 31.93 18.85
N ASP A 342 -9.80 32.77 18.00
CA ASP A 342 -8.36 32.85 17.75
C ASP A 342 -7.94 34.29 17.44
N ASP A 343 -6.63 34.49 17.32
CA ASP A 343 -6.04 35.75 16.89
C ASP A 343 -5.55 35.63 15.44
N LYS A 344 -5.41 36.75 14.73
CA LYS A 344 -4.93 36.73 13.35
C LYS A 344 -3.48 36.22 13.33
N GLY A 345 -3.23 35.17 12.55
CA GLY A 345 -1.94 34.47 12.51
C GLY A 345 -1.83 33.26 13.45
N GLY A 346 -2.85 33.00 14.29
CA GLY A 346 -2.88 31.87 15.22
C GLY A 346 -2.08 32.14 16.50
N GLY A 347 -2.76 32.19 17.66
CA GLY A 347 -2.10 32.32 18.96
C GLY A 347 -2.10 30.99 19.72
N SER A 348 -0.97 30.62 20.35
CA SER A 348 -0.86 29.38 21.15
C SER A 348 -1.77 29.36 22.38
N ASP A 349 -2.05 30.55 22.95
CA ASP A 349 -2.85 30.70 24.17
C ASP A 349 -4.34 30.97 23.87
N THR A 350 -4.74 30.92 22.60
CA THR A 350 -6.15 31.05 22.22
C THR A 350 -6.89 29.72 22.38
N PRO A 351 -8.23 29.73 22.50
CA PRO A 351 -9.01 28.50 22.50
C PRO A 351 -8.71 27.56 21.32
N ALA A 352 -8.48 28.13 20.13
CA ALA A 352 -8.11 27.38 18.93
C ALA A 352 -6.71 26.76 19.03
N GLY A 353 -5.69 27.55 19.36
CA GLY A 353 -4.32 27.06 19.52
C GLY A 353 -4.21 26.02 20.64
N TRP A 354 -4.86 26.27 21.78
CA TRP A 354 -4.92 25.32 22.89
C TRP A 354 -5.47 23.96 22.47
N PHE A 355 -6.55 23.95 21.67
CA PHE A 355 -7.19 22.73 21.19
C PHE A 355 -6.33 22.03 20.13
N PHE A 356 -5.73 22.78 19.21
CA PHE A 356 -4.85 22.28 18.17
C PHE A 356 -3.65 21.54 18.77
N ASP A 357 -2.91 22.18 19.68
CA ASP A 357 -1.74 21.60 20.34
C ASP A 357 -2.05 20.33 21.17
N ARG A 358 -3.32 20.14 21.51
CA ARG A 358 -3.81 19.03 22.35
C ARG A 358 -4.58 17.99 21.56
N SER A 359 -4.62 18.07 20.25
CA SER A 359 -5.30 17.11 19.37
C SER A 359 -4.29 16.26 18.60
N LEU A 360 -4.75 15.11 18.13
CA LEU A 360 -4.02 14.22 17.22
C LEU A 360 -4.89 13.87 16.02
N VAL A 361 -4.27 13.59 14.88
CA VAL A 361 -4.92 12.83 13.81
C VAL A 361 -5.42 11.50 14.40
N GLY A 362 -6.67 11.15 14.12
CA GLY A 362 -7.34 10.00 14.73
C GLY A 362 -8.19 10.32 15.98
N ASP A 363 -8.09 11.51 16.58
CA ASP A 363 -9.02 11.93 17.64
C ASP A 363 -10.42 12.15 17.08
N VAL A 364 -11.45 12.08 17.93
CA VAL A 364 -12.85 12.16 17.51
C VAL A 364 -13.47 13.50 17.93
N VAL A 365 -14.14 14.14 16.99
CA VAL A 365 -15.08 15.24 17.22
C VAL A 365 -16.49 14.72 16.98
N GLU A 366 -17.33 14.70 18.01
CA GLU A 366 -18.74 14.29 17.91
C GLU A 366 -19.64 15.52 17.94
N VAL A 367 -20.35 15.78 16.85
CA VAL A 367 -21.31 16.88 16.75
C VAL A 367 -22.71 16.37 17.03
N VAL A 368 -23.44 17.08 17.88
CA VAL A 368 -24.83 16.76 18.25
C VAL A 368 -25.70 18.01 18.22
N HIS A 369 -27.02 17.78 18.19
CA HIS A 369 -28.06 18.82 18.22
C HIS A 369 -27.95 19.88 17.11
N SER A 370 -27.24 19.57 16.01
CA SER A 370 -27.29 20.38 14.80
C SER A 370 -28.57 20.08 14.01
N LYS A 371 -28.98 21.03 13.17
CA LYS A 371 -30.17 20.91 12.30
C LYS A 371 -29.88 20.19 10.97
N ASP A 372 -28.70 19.58 10.82
CA ASP A 372 -28.34 18.78 9.64
C ASP A 372 -28.48 17.27 9.90
N ARG A 373 -28.32 16.47 8.85
CA ARG A 373 -28.16 15.02 8.91
C ARG A 373 -26.86 14.60 9.59
N THR A 374 -26.79 13.33 9.97
CA THR A 374 -25.54 12.68 10.36
C THR A 374 -24.60 12.60 9.15
N VAL A 375 -23.31 12.87 9.38
CA VAL A 375 -22.25 12.75 8.38
C VAL A 375 -22.25 11.34 7.77
N ALA A 376 -22.10 11.28 6.45
CA ALA A 376 -22.05 10.01 5.73
C ALA A 376 -20.79 9.22 6.10
N PRO A 377 -20.86 7.87 6.19
CA PRO A 377 -19.70 7.07 6.61
C PRO A 377 -18.47 7.16 5.70
N ASP A 378 -18.65 7.51 4.44
CA ASP A 378 -17.62 7.69 3.41
C ASP A 378 -17.07 9.13 3.33
N ASN A 379 -17.69 10.09 4.03
CA ASN A 379 -17.24 11.48 4.05
C ASN A 379 -16.12 11.68 5.08
N GLY A 380 -14.87 11.61 4.62
CA GLY A 380 -13.70 11.45 5.51
C GLY A 380 -13.70 10.07 6.18
N LEU A 381 -13.17 9.99 7.40
CA LEU A 381 -13.15 8.75 8.20
C LEU A 381 -14.43 8.59 9.05
N GLY A 382 -15.59 8.74 8.40
CA GLY A 382 -16.92 8.72 9.04
C GLY A 382 -17.46 7.33 9.40
N GLY A 383 -16.68 6.26 9.23
CA GLY A 383 -17.10 4.85 9.39
C GLY A 383 -17.76 4.50 10.73
N TRP A 384 -17.51 5.29 11.77
CA TRP A 384 -18.11 5.17 13.11
C TRP A 384 -19.60 5.55 13.19
N ASN A 385 -20.13 6.21 12.15
CA ASN A 385 -21.56 6.50 12.04
C ASN A 385 -22.35 5.36 11.38
N MET A 386 -21.67 4.26 11.03
CA MET A 386 -22.26 3.05 10.47
C MET A 386 -22.36 1.95 11.52
N LYS A 387 -23.53 1.30 11.63
CA LYS A 387 -23.69 0.10 12.46
C LYS A 387 -22.73 -1.01 12.03
N TRP A 388 -22.16 -1.71 13.00
CA TRP A 388 -21.14 -2.74 12.76
C TRP A 388 -21.57 -3.85 11.79
N GLN A 389 -22.83 -4.29 11.86
CA GLN A 389 -23.36 -5.28 10.91
C GLN A 389 -23.28 -4.80 9.45
N ARG A 390 -23.58 -3.53 9.20
CA ARG A 390 -23.48 -2.93 7.86
C ARG A 390 -22.02 -2.72 7.45
N TRP A 391 -21.14 -2.41 8.40
CA TRP A 391 -19.70 -2.35 8.16
C TRP A 391 -19.18 -3.70 7.64
N LYS A 392 -19.44 -4.79 8.37
CA LYS A 392 -19.01 -6.13 7.97
C LYS A 392 -19.57 -6.57 6.61
N ALA A 393 -20.79 -6.16 6.28
CA ALA A 393 -21.40 -6.47 4.99
C ALA A 393 -20.72 -5.80 3.79
N GLY A 394 -19.85 -4.82 4.00
CA GLY A 394 -19.05 -4.18 2.94
C GLY A 394 -17.76 -4.90 2.58
N SER A 395 -17.47 -6.03 3.22
CA SER A 395 -16.35 -6.93 2.91
C SER A 395 -16.59 -7.65 1.58
N ALA A 396 -15.56 -7.75 0.74
CA ALA A 396 -15.63 -8.51 -0.50
C ALA A 396 -15.32 -10.01 -0.29
N VAL A 397 -14.58 -10.33 0.78
CA VAL A 397 -14.40 -11.70 1.26
C VAL A 397 -15.54 -12.02 2.23
N LYS A 398 -16.20 -13.17 2.02
CA LYS A 398 -17.29 -13.66 2.88
C LYS A 398 -16.77 -14.61 3.94
#